data_AF-A0A151HGV1-F1
#
_entry.id   AF-A0A151HGV1-F1
#
_cell.length_a   1.000
_cell.length_b   1.000
_cell.length_c   1.000
_cell.angle_alpha   90.00
_cell.angle_beta   90.00
_cell.angle_gamma   90.00
#
_symmetry.space_group_name_H-M   'P 1'
#
loop_
_entity.id
_entity.type
_entity.pdbx_description
1 polymer ?
#
loop_
_entity_poly.entity_id
_entity_poly.type
_entity_poly.pdbx_seq_one_letter_code
_entity_poly.pdbx_strand_id
1 'polypeptide(L)'
;MRKRFRFFLQAAYSFYNVATTVPLKQLIEDALCLAKQLDFDVFNALDVMENKSFVEDLKFGIGDGFLRYYIYNWRCPEMKHSDVGLVLL
;
A
#
# COMPACT_ATOMS: atom_id res chain seq x y z
N MET A 1 -24.32 17.19 8.54
CA MET A 1 -22.88 17.25 8.24
C MET A 1 -22.69 17.78 6.82
N ARG A 2 -21.99 18.89 6.62
CA ARG A 2 -21.74 19.48 5.28
C ARG A 2 -20.74 18.58 4.53
N LYS A 3 -21.16 17.96 3.41
CA LYS A 3 -20.20 17.34 2.48
C LYS A 3 -19.30 18.44 1.94
N ARG A 4 -18.03 18.41 2.31
CA ARG A 4 -16.99 19.30 1.78
C ARG A 4 -16.81 18.92 0.31
N PHE A 5 -17.13 19.81 -0.61
CA PHE A 5 -16.95 19.56 -2.04
C PHE A 5 -15.45 19.66 -2.33
N ARG A 6 -14.78 18.53 -2.55
CA ARG A 6 -13.35 18.44 -2.83
C ARG A 6 -13.18 18.22 -4.34
N PHE A 7 -12.46 19.13 -5.02
CA PHE A 7 -12.20 19.05 -6.46
C PHE A 7 -11.04 18.10 -6.81
N PHE A 8 -10.27 17.68 -5.81
CA PHE A 8 -9.12 16.81 -5.95
C PHE A 8 -9.21 15.67 -4.94
N LEU A 9 -8.75 14.49 -5.34
CA LEU A 9 -8.59 13.31 -4.48
C LEU A 9 -7.18 13.34 -3.89
N GLN A 10 -7.06 13.37 -2.57
CA GLN A 10 -5.78 13.21 -1.88
C GLN A 10 -5.55 11.75 -1.53
N ALA A 11 -4.58 11.12 -2.20
CA ALA A 11 -4.20 9.74 -1.97
C ALA A 11 -2.87 9.65 -1.22
N ALA A 12 -2.83 8.82 -0.18
CA ALA A 12 -1.59 8.37 0.45
C ALA A 12 -1.19 7.02 -0.17
N TYR A 13 0.10 6.83 -0.41
CA TYR A 13 0.64 5.57 -0.92
C TYR A 13 1.61 4.98 0.10
N SER A 14 1.38 3.73 0.48
CA SER A 14 2.27 2.98 1.34
C SER A 14 3.59 2.72 0.62
N PHE A 15 4.69 3.19 1.21
CA PHE A 15 6.03 3.02 0.67
C PHE A 15 6.69 1.78 1.31
N TYR A 16 7.76 1.96 2.08
CA TYR A 16 8.38 0.87 2.85
C TYR A 16 7.88 0.83 4.28
N ASN A 17 7.62 -0.38 4.79
CA ASN A 17 7.20 -0.62 6.16
C ASN A 17 8.05 -1.74 6.74
N VAL A 18 8.69 -1.49 7.89
CA VAL A 18 9.52 -2.47 8.58
C VAL A 18 9.10 -2.51 10.05
N ALA A 19 8.56 -3.65 10.48
CA ALA A 19 8.08 -3.85 11.83
C ALA A 19 8.96 -4.87 12.55
N THR A 20 9.62 -4.45 13.65
CA THR A 20 10.56 -5.30 14.41
C THR A 20 10.08 -5.61 15.83
N THR A 21 9.32 -4.69 16.44
CA THR A 21 8.84 -4.81 17.83
C THR A 21 7.32 -4.97 17.94
N VAL A 22 6.61 -4.77 16.84
CA VAL A 22 5.14 -4.87 16.75
C VAL A 22 4.74 -5.67 15.51
N PRO A 23 3.54 -6.27 15.46
CA PRO A 23 3.04 -6.87 14.23
C PRO A 23 2.90 -5.82 13.12
N LEU A 24 3.22 -6.19 11.87
CA LEU A 24 3.09 -5.30 10.70
C LEU A 24 1.68 -4.71 10.57
N LYS A 25 0.65 -5.52 10.82
CA LYS A 25 -0.75 -5.07 10.83
C LYS A 25 -0.97 -3.85 11.74
N GLN A 26 -0.43 -3.88 12.96
CA GLN A 26 -0.58 -2.78 13.92
C GLN A 26 0.10 -1.51 13.41
N LEU A 27 1.30 -1.64 12.85
CA LEU A 27 2.02 -0.52 12.24
C LEU A 27 1.22 0.13 11.09
N ILE A 28 0.60 -0.67 10.23
CA ILE A 28 -0.20 -0.16 9.10
C ILE A 28 -1.52 0.42 9.58
N GLU A 29 -2.15 -0.14 10.61
CA GLU A 29 -3.35 0.42 11.24
C GLU A 29 -3.09 1.84 11.77
N ASP A 30 -1.97 2.04 12.46
CA ASP A 30 -1.55 3.37 12.93
C ASP A 30 -1.30 4.34 11.75
N ALA A 31 -0.71 3.84 10.65
CA ALA A 31 -0.50 4.63 9.44
C ALA A 31 -1.83 5.07 8.78
N LEU A 32 -2.85 4.19 8.76
CA LEU A 32 -4.20 4.53 8.30
C LEU A 32 -4.84 5.61 9.17
N CYS A 33 -4.70 5.49 10.50
CA CYS A 33 -5.15 6.52 11.44
C CYS A 33 -4.47 7.87 11.16
N LEU A 34 -3.16 7.88 10.94
CA LEU A 34 -2.41 9.09 10.61
C LEU A 34 -2.86 9.70 9.28
N ALA A 35 -3.01 8.90 8.22
CA ALA A 35 -3.51 9.36 6.94
C ALA A 35 -4.90 10.00 7.08
N LYS A 36 -5.77 9.42 7.90
CA LYS A 36 -7.08 10.00 8.18
C LYS A 36 -7.00 11.34 8.94
N GLN A 37 -6.11 11.45 9.92
CA GLN A 37 -5.86 12.70 10.67
C GLN A 37 -5.31 13.80 9.77
N LEU A 38 -4.50 13.45 8.77
CA LEU A 38 -3.97 14.35 7.75
C LEU A 38 -4.95 14.65 6.61
N ASP A 39 -6.21 14.21 6.73
CA ASP A 39 -7.31 14.49 5.79
C ASP A 39 -7.13 13.91 4.37
N PHE A 40 -6.38 12.80 4.25
CA PHE A 40 -6.34 12.01 3.02
C PHE A 40 -7.68 11.29 2.79
N ASP A 41 -8.04 11.15 1.51
CA ASP A 41 -9.29 10.53 1.08
C ASP A 41 -9.15 9.01 0.89
N VAL A 42 -7.95 8.53 0.50
CA VAL A 42 -7.67 7.11 0.27
C VAL A 42 -6.22 6.76 0.66
N PHE A 43 -6.00 5.52 1.08
CA PHE A 43 -4.69 4.95 1.35
C PHE A 43 -4.48 3.71 0.50
N ASN A 44 -3.51 3.77 -0.41
CA ASN A 44 -3.20 2.70 -1.36
C ASN A 44 -1.95 1.94 -0.91
N ALA A 45 -1.93 0.63 -1.12
CA ALA A 45 -0.77 -0.22 -0.89
C ALA A 45 -0.64 -1.23 -2.03
N LEU A 46 0.59 -1.57 -2.41
CA LEU A 46 0.86 -2.61 -3.40
C LEU A 46 0.86 -3.99 -2.72
N ASP A 47 0.40 -5.02 -3.43
CA ASP A 47 0.54 -6.43 -3.03
C ASP A 47 1.98 -6.91 -3.30
N VAL A 48 2.93 -6.41 -2.52
CA VAL A 48 4.36 -6.74 -2.57
C VAL A 48 4.87 -7.04 -1.17
N MET A 49 6.01 -7.73 -1.06
CA MET A 49 6.61 -8.11 0.24
C MET A 49 5.58 -8.84 1.14
N GLU A 50 5.50 -8.48 2.43
CA GLU A 50 4.54 -9.02 3.39
C GLU A 50 3.19 -8.28 3.42
N ASN A 51 2.93 -7.35 2.48
CA ASN A 51 1.74 -6.48 2.58
C ASN A 51 0.42 -7.25 2.57
N LYS A 52 0.38 -8.40 1.90
CA LYS A 52 -0.80 -9.28 1.88
C LYS A 52 -1.28 -9.67 3.28
N SER A 53 -0.39 -9.71 4.26
CA SER A 53 -0.71 -10.12 5.64
C SER A 53 -1.72 -9.21 6.36
N PHE A 54 -1.89 -7.96 5.92
CA PHE A 54 -2.81 -7.02 6.55
C PHE A 54 -4.02 -6.62 5.67
N VAL A 55 -4.04 -7.03 4.40
CA VAL A 55 -5.04 -6.55 3.42
C VAL A 55 -6.47 -6.88 3.84
N GLU A 56 -6.76 -8.14 4.16
CA GLU A 56 -8.10 -8.59 4.56
C GLU A 56 -8.51 -7.99 5.91
N ASP A 57 -7.61 -8.06 6.88
CA ASP A 57 -7.82 -7.62 8.26
C ASP A 57 -8.08 -6.12 8.37
N LEU A 58 -7.39 -5.29 7.57
CA LEU A 58 -7.55 -3.83 7.54
C LEU A 58 -8.52 -3.37 6.44
N LYS A 59 -9.27 -4.29 5.84
CA LYS A 59 -10.35 -4.02 4.87
C LYS A 59 -9.89 -3.25 3.63
N PHE A 60 -8.67 -3.53 3.17
CA PHE A 60 -8.23 -3.06 1.86
C PHE A 60 -9.07 -3.74 0.76
N GLY A 61 -9.54 -2.94 -0.18
CA GLY A 61 -10.19 -3.43 -1.40
C GLY A 61 -9.16 -3.64 -2.51
N ILE A 62 -9.31 -4.73 -3.27
CA ILE A 62 -8.50 -4.97 -4.46
C ILE A 62 -8.91 -3.96 -5.54
N GLY A 63 -7.94 -3.21 -6.08
CA GLY A 63 -8.15 -2.32 -7.21
C GLY A 63 -8.30 -3.07 -8.54
N ASP A 64 -8.68 -2.36 -9.59
CA ASP A 64 -8.78 -2.89 -10.96
C ASP A 64 -7.45 -2.86 -11.73
N GLY A 65 -6.50 -2.05 -11.26
CA GLY A 65 -5.16 -1.90 -11.84
C GLY A 65 -4.17 -2.97 -11.40
N PHE A 66 -3.40 -3.51 -12.35
CA PHE A 66 -2.26 -4.38 -12.08
C PHE A 66 -0.95 -3.63 -12.36
N LEU A 67 -0.05 -3.60 -11.37
CA LEU A 67 1.31 -3.10 -11.55
C LEU A 67 2.22 -4.25 -12.01
N ARG A 68 2.97 -4.03 -13.08
CA ARG A 68 3.89 -5.03 -13.66
C ARG A 68 5.33 -4.52 -13.61
N TYR A 69 6.23 -5.37 -13.13
CA TYR A 69 7.65 -5.06 -13.02
C TYR A 69 8.41 -5.59 -14.25
N TYR A 70 9.27 -4.74 -14.81
CA TYR A 70 10.10 -5.05 -15.97
C TYR A 70 11.53 -4.64 -15.68
N ILE A 71 12.48 -5.46 -16.14
CA ILE A 71 13.90 -5.16 -16.06
C ILE A 71 14.46 -5.16 -17.48
N TYR A 72 15.17 -4.10 -17.85
CA TYR A 72 15.78 -3.98 -19.16
C TYR A 72 17.15 -4.67 -19.20
N ASN A 73 17.42 -5.44 -20.26
CA ASN A 73 18.70 -6.12 -20.49
C ASN A 73 19.14 -7.09 -19.35
N TRP A 74 18.18 -7.71 -18.66
CA TRP A 74 18.44 -8.67 -17.60
C TRP A 74 17.50 -9.87 -17.71
N ARG A 75 18.01 -11.07 -17.42
CA ARG A 75 17.19 -12.30 -17.30
C ARG A 75 16.87 -12.53 -15.83
N CYS A 76 15.61 -12.82 -15.53
CA CYS A 76 15.13 -13.08 -14.18
C CYS A 76 14.29 -14.38 -14.18
N PRO A 77 14.38 -15.23 -13.16
CA PRO A 77 13.39 -16.28 -12.95
C PRO A 77 12.00 -15.68 -12.68
N GLU A 78 10.97 -16.52 -12.72
CA GLU A 78 9.64 -16.13 -12.25
C GLU A 78 9.69 -15.80 -10.75
N MET A 79 9.06 -14.68 -10.39
CA MET A 79 9.00 -14.18 -9.02
C MET A 79 7.54 -13.97 -8.63
N LYS A 80 7.18 -14.32 -7.40
CA LYS A 80 5.88 -13.97 -6.83
C LYS A 80 5.87 -12.50 -6.45
N HIS A 81 4.70 -11.91 -6.33
CA HIS A 81 4.58 -10.52 -5.88
C HIS A 81 5.23 -10.29 -4.50
N SER A 82 5.17 -11.29 -3.61
CA SER A 82 5.84 -11.28 -2.29
C SER A 82 7.36 -11.21 -2.37
N ASP A 83 7.97 -11.62 -3.49
CA ASP A 83 9.42 -11.61 -3.67
C ASP A 83 9.92 -10.24 -4.17
N VAL A 84 9.00 -9.33 -4.51
CA VAL A 84 9.30 -7.98 -5.00
C VAL A 84 9.46 -7.04 -3.81
N GLY A 85 10.66 -6.49 -3.64
CA GLY A 85 10.98 -5.49 -2.60
C GLY A 85 11.06 -4.05 -3.12
N LEU A 86 10.68 -3.78 -4.37
CA LEU A 86 10.76 -2.45 -4.97
C LEU A 86 9.38 -1.80 -5.01
N VAL A 87 9.19 -0.67 -4.32
CA VAL A 87 7.99 0.15 -4.45
C VAL A 87 8.24 1.26 -5.47
N LEU A 88 7.41 1.32 -6.51
CA LEU A 88 7.48 2.35 -7.56
C LEU A 88 6.70 3.60 -7.13
N LEU A 89 7.22 4.78 -7.50
CA LEU A 89 6.59 6.09 -7.28
C LEU A 89 5.62 6.45 -8.41
#